data_AF-A0A7Y4I0E0-F1
#
_entry.id   AF-A0A7Y4I0E0-F1
#
_cell.length_a   1.000
_cell.length_b   1.000
_cell.length_c   1.000
_cell.angle_alpha   90.00
_cell.angle_beta   90.00
_cell.angle_gamma   90.00
#
_symmetry.space_group_name_H-M   'P 1'
#
loop_
_entity.id
_entity.type
_entity.pdbx_description
1 polymer ?
#
loop_
_entity_poly.entity_id
_entity_poly.type
_entity_poly.pdbx_seq_one_letter_code
_entity_poly.pdbx_strand_id
1 'polypeptide(L)'
;MKYIRQIHLDSPGTRSEHISRVNHSDTPTGSLSESSRTKIVQQITAGTETYCSHSTNGAQAAVVVRTSGLGIKYITTVSDGRETNNLLSLPQY
;
A
#
# COMPACT_ATOMS: atom_id res chain seq x y z
N MET A 1 8.67 -0.74 10.79
CA MET A 1 8.62 -0.74 9.32
C MET A 1 7.70 -1.86 8.86
N LYS A 2 6.96 -1.70 7.76
CA LYS A 2 6.05 -2.71 7.19
C LYS A 2 6.25 -2.82 5.67
N TYR A 3 6.03 -4.01 5.12
CA TYR A 3 6.18 -4.30 3.70
C TYR A 3 4.87 -4.85 3.12
N ILE A 4 4.14 -4.03 2.37
CA ILE A 4 2.94 -4.43 1.63
C ILE A 4 3.38 -5.25 0.42
N ARG A 5 2.79 -6.44 0.27
CA ARG A 5 3.18 -7.42 -0.75
C ARG A 5 2.02 -7.89 -1.61
N GLN A 6 0.79 -7.73 -1.14
CA GLN A 6 -0.42 -7.98 -1.92
C GLN A 6 -1.49 -6.95 -1.55
N ILE A 7 -2.38 -6.67 -2.48
CA ILE A 7 -3.47 -5.71 -2.29
C ILE A 7 -4.82 -6.37 -2.59
N HIS A 8 -5.88 -5.86 -1.98
CA HIS A 8 -7.25 -6.16 -2.36
C HIS A 8 -7.93 -4.86 -2.80
N LEU A 9 -8.50 -4.85 -4.00
CA LEU A 9 -9.25 -3.73 -4.57
C LEU A 9 -10.74 -4.03 -4.48
N ASP A 10 -11.51 -3.06 -3.96
CA ASP A 10 -12.96 -3.16 -4.04
C ASP A 10 -13.41 -2.99 -5.50
N SER A 11 -14.16 -3.94 -6.04
CA SER A 11 -14.71 -3.84 -7.40
C SER A 11 -15.78 -2.74 -7.49
N PRO A 12 -15.84 -1.91 -8.56
CA PRO A 12 -15.07 -1.95 -9.82
C PRO A 12 -13.78 -1.09 -9.82
N GLY A 13 -13.12 -0.96 -8.68
CA GLY A 13 -12.05 -0.01 -8.45
C GLY A 13 -10.72 -0.32 -9.15
N THR A 14 -10.15 0.70 -9.81
CA THR A 14 -8.88 0.59 -10.57
C THR A 14 -7.75 1.51 -10.09
N ARG A 15 -7.93 2.19 -8.95
CA ARG A 15 -7.02 3.22 -8.44
C ARG A 15 -6.59 2.87 -7.02
N SER A 16 -5.46 3.42 -6.56
CA SER A 16 -4.95 3.18 -5.21
C SER A 16 -5.96 3.55 -4.11
N GLU A 17 -6.82 4.54 -4.36
CA GLU A 17 -7.91 4.92 -3.46
C GLU A 17 -8.99 3.85 -3.28
N HIS A 18 -9.04 2.85 -4.16
CA HIS A 18 -9.96 1.71 -4.09
C HIS A 18 -9.35 0.49 -3.39
N ILE A 19 -8.09 0.56 -2.96
CA ILE A 19 -7.50 -0.50 -2.14
C ILE A 19 -8.22 -0.52 -0.80
N SER A 20 -8.79 -1.65 -0.39
CA SER A 20 -9.50 -1.77 0.88
C SER A 20 -8.73 -2.57 1.92
N ARG A 21 -7.92 -3.54 1.48
CA ARG A 21 -7.06 -4.37 2.35
C ARG A 21 -5.70 -4.61 1.70
N VAL A 22 -4.74 -4.95 2.55
CA VAL A 22 -3.40 -5.34 2.13
C VAL A 22 -2.89 -6.50 2.95
N ASN A 23 -2.13 -7.39 2.32
CA ASN A 23 -1.26 -8.32 3.02
C ASN A 23 0.14 -7.73 3.11
N HIS A 24 0.66 -7.70 4.33
CA HIS A 24 1.94 -7.08 4.64
C HIS A 24 2.73 -7.91 5.64
N SER A 25 4.03 -7.68 5.72
CA SER A 25 4.94 -8.38 6.63
C SER A 25 5.93 -7.42 7.29
N ASP A 26 6.58 -7.85 8.36
CA ASP A 26 7.64 -7.07 9.04
C ASP A 26 9.00 -7.11 8.33
N THR A 27 9.17 -8.08 7.42
CA THR A 27 10.34 -8.20 6.54
C THR A 27 9.88 -8.43 5.10
N PRO A 28 10.72 -8.21 4.07
CA PRO A 28 10.33 -8.42 2.67
C PRO A 28 9.88 -9.85 2.33
N THR A 29 10.33 -10.85 3.10
CA THR A 29 10.07 -12.28 2.87
C THR A 29 9.30 -12.96 4.00
N GLY A 30 8.96 -12.24 5.06
CA GLY A 30 8.32 -12.79 6.25
C GLY A 30 6.85 -13.18 6.05
N SER A 31 6.26 -13.73 7.12
CA SER A 31 4.85 -14.11 7.16
C SER A 31 3.93 -12.94 6.90
N LEU A 32 2.94 -13.16 6.05
CA LEU A 32 1.94 -12.16 5.71
C LEU A 32 0.88 -12.05 6.81
N SER A 33 0.46 -10.82 7.06
CA SER A 33 -0.67 -10.45 7.90
C SER A 33 -1.58 -9.51 7.12
N GLU A 34 -2.89 -9.72 7.20
CA GLU A 34 -3.86 -8.81 6.60
C GLU A 34 -4.03 -7.55 7.46
N SER A 35 -4.23 -6.40 6.82
CA SER A 35 -4.76 -5.20 7.47
C SER A 35 -5.60 -4.36 6.51
N SER A 36 -6.58 -3.66 7.06
CA SER A 36 -7.39 -2.71 6.30
C SER A 36 -6.55 -1.48 5.90
N ARG A 37 -6.95 -0.82 4.81
CA ARG A 37 -6.37 0.47 4.40
C ARG A 37 -6.37 1.46 5.57
N THR A 38 -7.47 1.57 6.30
CA THR A 38 -7.60 2.49 7.44
C THR A 38 -6.53 2.24 8.50
N LYS A 39 -6.25 0.98 8.83
CA LYS A 39 -5.21 0.63 9.80
C LYS A 39 -3.81 0.99 9.32
N ILE A 40 -3.50 0.73 8.05
CA ILE A 40 -2.21 1.13 7.45
C ILE A 40 -2.08 2.67 7.42
N VAL A 41 -3.13 3.38 7.04
CA VAL A 41 -3.16 4.86 7.07
C VAL A 41 -2.84 5.38 8.47
N GLN A 42 -3.47 4.81 9.51
CA GLN A 42 -3.19 5.17 10.90
C GLN A 42 -1.74 4.90 11.28
N GLN A 43 -1.20 3.73 10.92
CA GLN A 43 0.19 3.36 11.19
C GLN A 43 1.19 4.33 10.53
N ILE A 44 1.00 4.65 9.25
CA ILE A 44 1.87 5.61 8.54
C ILE A 44 1.74 7.00 9.17
N THR A 45 0.52 7.44 9.50
CA THR A 45 0.29 8.72 10.17
C THR A 45 0.97 8.78 11.55
N ALA A 46 1.06 7.65 12.25
CA ALA A 46 1.75 7.51 13.53
C ALA A 46 3.28 7.34 13.40
N GLY A 47 3.85 7.42 12.18
CA GLY A 47 5.29 7.34 11.94
C GLY A 47 5.80 5.94 11.58
N THR A 48 4.92 4.97 11.31
CA THR A 48 5.36 3.65 10.83
C THR A 48 5.75 3.72 9.37
N GLU A 49 7.05 3.61 9.09
CA GLU A 49 7.54 3.48 7.72
C GLU A 49 6.94 2.26 7.03
N THR A 50 6.37 2.46 5.85
CA THR A 50 5.69 1.42 5.08
C THR A 50 6.17 1.46 3.64
N TYR A 51 6.44 0.29 3.07
CA TYR A 51 6.92 0.14 1.71
C TYR A 51 6.05 -0.88 0.98
N CYS A 52 5.89 -0.74 -0.33
CA CYS A 52 5.48 -1.84 -1.18
C CYS A 52 6.74 -2.63 -1.58
N SER A 53 6.63 -3.95 -1.68
CA SER A 53 7.76 -4.84 -1.97
C SER A 53 7.38 -5.90 -3.00
N HIS A 54 8.10 -5.91 -4.12
CA HIS A 54 7.94 -6.90 -5.18
C HIS A 54 8.82 -8.10 -4.90
N SER A 55 8.20 -9.27 -4.69
CA SER A 55 8.93 -10.51 -4.39
C SER A 55 9.78 -11.02 -5.57
N THR A 56 9.49 -10.60 -6.80
CA THR A 56 10.15 -11.10 -8.01
C THR A 56 11.52 -10.47 -8.27
N ASN A 57 11.70 -9.20 -7.93
CA ASN A 57 12.93 -8.44 -8.21
C ASN A 57 13.47 -7.68 -6.98
N GLY A 58 12.80 -7.79 -5.82
CA GLY A 58 13.19 -7.09 -4.59
C GLY A 58 13.00 -5.58 -4.65
N ALA A 59 12.35 -5.05 -5.69
CA ALA A 59 12.08 -3.63 -5.80
C ALA A 59 11.14 -3.18 -4.69
N GLN A 60 11.42 -1.99 -4.14
CA GLN A 60 10.62 -1.39 -3.08
C GLN A 60 10.34 0.07 -3.38
N ALA A 61 9.16 0.54 -2.98
CA ALA A 61 8.83 1.96 -3.02
C ALA A 61 8.10 2.36 -1.74
N ALA A 62 8.43 3.54 -1.23
CA ALA A 62 7.82 4.10 -0.04
C ALA A 62 6.32 4.35 -0.27
N VAL A 63 5.51 3.92 0.70
CA VAL A 63 4.07 4.10 0.71
C VAL A 63 3.75 5.32 1.56
N VAL A 64 2.96 6.22 0.99
CA VAL A 64 2.54 7.46 1.63
C VAL A 64 1.02 7.52 1.73
N VAL A 65 0.54 8.38 2.62
CA VAL A 65 -0.88 8.69 2.74
C VAL A 65 -1.22 9.89 1.88
N ARG A 66 -2.31 9.80 1.11
CA ARG A 66 -2.94 10.90 0.37
C ARG A 66 -4.40 11.01 0.76
N THR A 67 -5.02 12.12 0.39
CA THR A 67 -6.44 12.38 0.60
C THR A 67 -7.09 12.56 -0.76
N SER A 68 -8.19 11.83 -1.04
CA SER A 68 -8.93 11.95 -2.30
C SER A 68 -9.69 13.28 -2.36
N GLY A 69 -10.25 13.62 -3.52
CA GLY A 69 -11.10 14.80 -3.67
C GLY A 69 -12.34 14.81 -2.77
N LEU A 70 -12.73 13.64 -2.24
CA LEU A 70 -13.86 13.46 -1.31
C LEU A 70 -13.42 13.48 0.16
N GLY A 71 -12.16 13.79 0.46
CA GLY A 71 -11.65 13.83 1.84
C GLY A 71 -11.28 12.46 2.42
N ILE A 72 -11.30 11.39 1.63
CA ILE A 72 -11.00 10.03 2.11
C ILE A 72 -9.50 9.80 2.04
N LYS A 73 -8.89 9.38 3.17
CA LYS A 73 -7.47 9.01 3.21
C LYS A 73 -7.23 7.65 2.57
N TYR A 74 -6.18 7.56 1.76
CA TYR A 74 -5.74 6.33 1.13
C TYR A 74 -4.22 6.22 1.05
N ILE A 75 -3.74 5.03 0.67
CA ILE A 75 -2.33 4.74 0.51
C ILE A 75 -1.96 4.75 -0.97
N THR A 76 -0.79 5.30 -1.29
CA THR A 76 -0.25 5.32 -2.65
C THR A 76 1.27 5.32 -2.60
N THR A 77 1.92 5.21 -3.75
CA THR A 77 3.37 5.37 -3.91
C THR A 77 3.62 6.62 -4.75
N VAL A 78 4.71 7.34 -4.45
CA VAL A 78 5.04 8.60 -5.14
C VAL A 78 6.47 8.54 -5.68
N SER A 79 6.66 9.02 -6.91
CA SER A 79 7.95 9.22 -7.56
C SER A 79 7.90 10.55 -8.29
N ASP A 80 8.93 11.39 -8.12
CA ASP A 80 9.02 12.74 -8.71
C ASP A 80 7.76 13.60 -8.49
N GLY A 81 7.18 13.48 -7.28
CA GLY A 81 5.98 14.22 -6.88
C GLY A 81 4.66 13.70 -7.49
N ARG A 82 4.69 12.67 -8.33
CA ARG A 82 3.51 12.05 -8.96
C ARG A 82 3.20 10.69 -8.35
N GLU A 83 1.92 10.36 -8.28
CA GLU A 83 1.50 9.03 -7.87
C GLU A 83 1.91 7.99 -8.91
N THR A 84 2.31 6.82 -8.43
CA THR A 84 2.72 5.69 -9.27
C THR A 84 1.82 4.48 -9.02
N ASN A 85 1.87 3.53 -9.94
CA ASN A 85 1.09 2.30 -9.88
C ASN A 85 1.81 1.16 -9.14
N ASN A 86 2.85 1.45 -8.34
CA ASN A 86 3.65 0.39 -7.72
C ASN A 86 2.80 -0.51 -6.79
N LEU A 87 1.89 0.07 -6.00
CA LEU A 87 0.93 -0.72 -5.22
C LEU A 87 -0.03 -1.52 -6.10
N LEU A 88 -0.55 -0.92 -7.17
CA LEU A 88 -1.49 -1.58 -8.10
C LEU A 88 -0.85 -2.71 -8.91
N SER A 89 0.48 -2.71 -9.02
CA SER A 89 1.24 -3.78 -9.67
C SER A 89 1.56 -4.97 -8.76
N LEU A 90 1.19 -4.91 -7.48
CA LEU A 90 1.32 -6.05 -6.58
C LEU A 90 0.25 -7.11 -6.90
N PRO A 91 0.50 -8.40 -6.56
CA PRO A 91 -0.51 -9.43 -6.65
C PRO A 91 -1.81 -9.05 -5.93
N GLN A 92 -2.94 -9.33 -6.57
CA GLN A 92 -4.27 -9.22 -5.97
C GLN A 92 -4.68 -10.55 -5.35
N TYR A 93 -5.51 -10.50 -4.30
CA TYR A 93 -6.03 -11.67 -3.59
C TYR A 93 -7.51 -11.51 -3.24
#